data_AF-A0A4R2FKG7-F1
#
_entry.id   AF-A0A4R2FKG7-F1
#
_cell.length_a   1.000
_cell.length_b   1.000
_cell.length_c   1.000
_cell.angle_alpha   90.00
_cell.angle_beta   90.00
_cell.angle_gamma   90.00
#
_symmetry.space_group_name_H-M   'P 1'
#
loop_
_entity.id
_entity.type
_entity.pdbx_description
1 polymer ?
#
loop_
_entity_poly.entity_id
_entity_poly.type
_entity_poly.pdbx_seq_one_letter_code
_entity_poly.pdbx_strand_id
1 'polypeptide(L)'
;MFKIEQVAIDGFWYRFNTHCEFNKNVNIIIGRNGSGKTTFMNILHAILKVDFEALMENDFESTTVKLKDQSSKKTKTIKVIKSSSLGGNSNIIEYMISRKKPY
;
A
#
# COMPACT_ATOMS: atom_id res chain seq x y z
N MET A 1 3.65 16.87 10.58
CA MET A 1 3.29 15.43 10.77
C MET A 1 2.71 14.92 9.46
N PHE A 2 3.11 13.74 9.00
CA PHE A 2 2.57 13.17 7.76
C PHE A 2 1.19 12.53 7.99
N LYS A 3 0.26 12.75 7.06
CA LYS A 3 -1.00 12.01 6.95
C LYS A 3 -1.04 11.26 5.63
N ILE A 4 -1.80 10.17 5.58
CA ILE A 4 -2.10 9.47 4.34
C ILE A 4 -2.97 10.38 3.48
N GLU A 5 -2.55 10.62 2.25
CA GLU A 5 -3.31 11.35 1.24
C GLU A 5 -3.98 10.38 0.25
N GLN A 6 -3.28 9.30 -0.11
CA GLN A 6 -3.76 8.36 -1.11
C GLN A 6 -3.21 6.96 -0.87
N VAL A 7 -4.00 5.93 -1.16
CA VAL A 7 -3.59 4.53 -1.25
C VAL A 7 -4.07 3.97 -2.59
N ALA A 8 -3.18 3.31 -3.33
CA ALA A 8 -3.52 2.54 -4.52
C ALA A 8 -2.94 1.13 -4.39
N ILE A 9 -3.76 0.10 -4.55
CA ILE A 9 -3.38 -1.32 -4.47
C ILE A 9 -3.76 -1.98 -5.80
N ASP A 10 -2.78 -2.54 -6.48
CA ASP A 10 -2.97 -3.28 -7.72
C ASP A 10 -2.88 -4.79 -7.44
N GLY A 11 -3.70 -5.57 -8.14
CA GLY A 11 -3.76 -7.02 -7.95
C GLY A 11 -4.34 -7.45 -6.60
N PHE A 12 -5.19 -6.61 -5.97
CA PHE A 12 -5.91 -6.95 -4.75
C PHE A 12 -6.77 -8.20 -4.98
N TRP A 13 -6.48 -9.27 -4.23
CA TRP A 13 -7.06 -10.61 -4.45
C TRP A 13 -6.92 -11.12 -5.90
N TYR A 14 -5.83 -10.76 -6.57
CA TYR A 14 -5.54 -11.13 -7.97
C TYR A 14 -6.61 -10.71 -8.98
N ARG A 15 -7.52 -9.80 -8.60
CA ARG A 15 -8.74 -9.53 -9.38
C ARG A 15 -9.14 -8.08 -9.42
N PHE A 16 -8.78 -7.30 -8.41
CA PHE A 16 -9.24 -5.92 -8.27
C PHE A 16 -8.07 -4.96 -8.15
N ASN A 17 -8.26 -3.75 -8.67
CA ASN A 17 -7.39 -2.62 -8.37
C ASN A 17 -8.20 -1.64 -7.53
N THR A 18 -7.62 -1.18 -6.43
CA THR A 18 -8.27 -0.28 -5.49
C THR A 18 -7.53 1.03 -5.45
N HIS A 19 -8.27 2.14 -5.53
CA HIS A 19 -7.74 3.49 -5.37
C HIS A 19 -8.59 4.26 -4.37
N CYS A 20 -7.95 4.88 -3.38
CA CYS A 20 -8.62 5.66 -2.35
C CYS A 20 -7.86 6.96 -2.07
N GLU A 21 -8.59 8.07 -2.09
CA GLU A 21 -8.13 9.37 -1.61
C GLU A 21 -8.69 9.62 -0.21
N PHE A 22 -7.83 10.09 0.70
CA PHE A 22 -8.18 10.29 2.09
C PHE A 22 -8.51 11.76 2.39
N ASN A 23 -9.66 11.98 3.03
CA ASN A 23 -10.02 13.24 3.63
C ASN A 23 -9.06 13.58 4.79
N LYS A 24 -8.85 14.89 5.03
CA LYS A 24 -7.94 15.41 6.07
C LYS A 24 -8.45 15.15 7.49
N ASN A 25 -9.76 15.00 7.65
CA ASN A 25 -10.42 14.93 8.95
C ASN A 25 -10.85 13.49 9.28
N VAL A 26 -11.89 12.99 8.62
CA VAL A 26 -12.48 11.68 8.91
C VAL A 26 -12.68 10.91 7.60
N ASN A 27 -12.33 9.63 7.63
CA ASN A 27 -12.51 8.68 6.53
C ASN A 27 -13.33 7.50 7.04
N ILE A 28 -14.33 7.08 6.29
CA ILE A 28 -15.21 5.96 6.65
C ILE A 28 -15.12 4.91 5.55
N ILE A 29 -14.66 3.70 5.89
CA ILE A 29 -14.60 2.56 4.97
C ILE A 29 -15.82 1.68 5.23
N ILE A 30 -16.76 1.66 4.28
CA ILE A 30 -18.01 0.90 4.38
C ILE A 30 -18.15 -0.09 3.21
N GLY A 31 -18.93 -1.16 3.44
CA GLY A 31 -19.14 -2.21 2.46
C GLY A 31 -19.66 -3.48 3.12
N ARG A 32 -20.15 -4.44 2.31
CA ARG A 32 -20.69 -5.71 2.82
C ARG A 32 -19.63 -6.54 3.54
N ASN A 33 -20.04 -7.47 4.40
CA ASN A 33 -19.11 -8.45 4.97
C ASN A 33 -18.43 -9.24 3.85
N GLY A 34 -17.12 -9.47 3.98
CA GLY A 34 -16.31 -10.08 2.91
C GLY A 34 -15.95 -9.14 1.75
N SER A 35 -16.26 -7.84 1.80
CA SER A 35 -15.91 -6.90 0.71
C SER A 35 -14.46 -6.40 0.75
N GLY A 36 -13.61 -6.94 1.62
CA GLY A 36 -12.17 -6.64 1.62
C GLY A 36 -11.73 -5.47 2.50
N LYS A 37 -12.63 -4.90 3.32
CA LYS A 37 -12.32 -3.78 4.22
C LYS A 37 -11.16 -4.09 5.16
N THR A 38 -11.21 -5.24 5.85
CA THR A 38 -10.15 -5.65 6.77
C THR A 38 -8.85 -5.95 6.04
N THR A 39 -8.91 -6.62 4.88
CA THR A 39 -7.72 -6.89 4.05
C THR A 39 -7.05 -5.59 3.58
N PHE A 40 -7.83 -4.60 3.12
CA PHE A 40 -7.31 -3.28 2.77
C PHE A 40 -6.57 -2.64 3.96
N MET A 41 -7.18 -2.68 5.15
CA MET A 41 -6.57 -2.14 6.36
C MET A 41 -5.30 -2.90 6.78
N ASN A 42 -5.29 -4.22 6.63
CA ASN A 42 -4.13 -5.05 6.94
C ASN A 42 -2.95 -4.75 6.00
N ILE A 43 -3.20 -4.64 4.69
CA ILE A 43 -2.16 -4.24 3.72
C ILE A 43 -1.62 -2.86 4.07
N LEU A 44 -2.49 -1.87 4.29
CA LEU A 44 -2.07 -0.52 4.64
C LEU A 44 -1.24 -0.48 5.92
N HIS A 45 -1.65 -1.23 6.95
CA HIS A 45 -0.94 -1.35 8.21
C HIS A 45 0.43 -2.03 8.04
N ALA A 46 0.48 -3.14 7.32
CA ALA A 46 1.71 -3.88 7.05
C ALA A 46 2.74 -3.02 6.31
N ILE A 47 2.30 -2.22 5.33
CA ILE A 47 3.15 -1.26 4.64
C ILE A 47 3.71 -0.25 5.64
N LEU A 48 2.86 0.44 6.41
CA LEU A 48 3.32 1.49 7.32
C LEU A 48 4.25 0.98 8.43
N LYS A 49 4.13 -0.30 8.81
CA LYS A 49 5.01 -0.95 9.79
C LYS A 49 6.25 -1.62 9.18
N VAL A 50 6.31 -1.77 7.87
CA VAL A 50 7.29 -2.61 7.19
C VAL A 50 7.26 -4.05 7.73
N ASP A 51 6.04 -4.57 7.91
CA ASP A 51 5.79 -5.93 8.40
C ASP A 51 5.90 -6.93 7.24
N PHE A 52 7.08 -7.53 7.08
CA PHE A 52 7.37 -8.40 5.96
C PHE A 52 6.47 -9.65 5.89
N GLU A 53 6.18 -10.25 7.05
CA GLU A 53 5.33 -11.45 7.13
C GLU A 53 3.91 -11.12 6.69
N ALA A 54 3.31 -10.08 7.27
CA ALA A 54 1.98 -9.64 6.88
C ALA A 54 1.92 -9.18 5.42
N LEU A 55 2.97 -8.49 4.93
CA LEU A 55 3.05 -8.13 3.52
C LEU A 55 3.05 -9.38 2.65
N MET A 56 3.77 -10.44 3.02
CA MET A 56 3.80 -11.68 2.24
C MET A 56 2.45 -12.39 2.22
N GLU A 57 1.77 -12.49 3.35
CA GLU A 57 0.48 -13.19 3.49
C GLU A 57 -0.69 -12.52 2.77
N ASN A 58 -0.69 -11.19 2.63
CA ASN A 58 -1.80 -10.48 1.99
C ASN A 58 -1.68 -10.50 0.45
N ASP A 59 -2.76 -10.83 -0.26
CA ASP A 59 -2.76 -10.88 -1.73
C ASP A 59 -2.80 -9.47 -2.37
N PHE A 60 -1.68 -9.07 -2.96
CA PHE A 60 -1.56 -7.90 -3.84
C PHE A 60 -0.30 -8.02 -4.71
N GLU A 61 -0.28 -7.34 -5.86
CA GLU A 61 0.89 -7.28 -6.75
C GLU A 61 1.76 -6.07 -6.43
N SER A 62 1.14 -4.89 -6.29
CA SER A 62 1.85 -3.69 -5.89
C SER A 62 0.96 -2.73 -5.10
N THR A 63 1.58 -1.85 -4.32
CA THR A 63 0.87 -0.80 -3.58
C THR A 63 1.66 0.49 -3.59
N THR A 64 0.95 1.61 -3.69
CA THR A 64 1.49 2.96 -3.54
C THR A 64 0.73 3.70 -2.44
N VAL A 65 1.44 4.16 -1.42
CA VAL A 65 0.91 5.03 -0.35
C VAL A 65 1.55 6.40 -0.46
N LYS A 66 0.73 7.44 -0.67
CA LYS A 66 1.18 8.84 -0.66
C LYS A 66 0.90 9.44 0.70
N LEU A 67 1.92 10.10 1.24
CA LEU A 67 1.90 10.79 2.52
C LEU A 67 2.13 12.28 2.30
N LYS A 68 1.35 13.12 2.98
CA LYS A 68 1.45 14.58 2.91
C LYS A 68 1.75 15.16 4.27
N ASP A 69 2.78 15.99 4.34
CA ASP A 69 3.07 16.75 5.55
C ASP A 69 1.97 17.79 5.76
N GLN A 70 1.44 17.87 6.98
CA GLN A 70 0.43 18.87 7.32
C GLN A 70 1.03 20.27 7.49
N SER A 71 2.34 20.36 7.76
CA SER A 71 3.02 21.63 8.06
C SER A 71 3.75 22.23 6.86
N SER A 72 3.89 21.47 5.76
CA SER A 72 4.64 21.91 4.59
C SER A 72 4.06 21.31 3.30
N LYS A 73 4.48 21.80 2.13
CA LYS A 73 4.09 21.22 0.83
C LYS A 73 4.83 19.90 0.51
N LYS A 74 5.55 19.31 1.47
CA LYS A 74 6.33 18.09 1.25
C LYS A 74 5.42 16.87 1.17
N THR A 75 5.73 16.01 0.21
CA THR A 75 5.08 14.71 0.03
C THR A 75 6.11 13.59 0.08
N LYS A 76 5.70 12.42 0.57
CA LYS A 76 6.48 11.18 0.47
C LYS A 76 5.62 10.11 -0.17
N THR A 77 6.28 9.19 -0.87
CA THR A 77 5.61 8.05 -1.49
C THR A 77 6.31 6.79 -1.02
N ILE A 78 5.51 5.83 -0.57
CA ILE A 78 5.94 4.47 -0.29
C ILE A 78 5.42 3.62 -1.45
N LYS A 79 6.29 2.86 -2.10
CA LYS A 79 5.92 1.88 -3.12
C LYS A 79 6.39 0.51 -2.68
N VAL A 80 5.50 -0.48 -2.76
CA VAL A 80 5.78 -1.88 -2.48
C VAL A 80 5.41 -2.70 -3.71
N ILE A 81 6.30 -3.58 -4.15
CA ILE A 81 6.07 -4.48 -5.29
C ILE A 81 6.44 -5.89 -4.86
N LYS A 82 5.56 -6.85 -5.14
CA LYS A 82 5.88 -8.27 -5.01
C LYS A 82 6.35 -8.81 -6.36
N SER A 83 7.47 -9.53 -6.35
CA SER A 83 7.98 -10.24 -7.52
C SER A 83 8.35 -11.67 -7.15
N SER A 84 8.08 -12.59 -8.06
CA SER A 84 8.56 -13.96 -7.99
C SER A 84 9.81 -14.08 -8.85
N SER A 85 10.91 -14.63 -8.33
CA SER A 85 12.08 -14.88 -9.17
C SER A 85 11.77 -15.98 -10.19
N LEU A 86 12.12 -15.76 -11.46
CA LEU A 86 12.07 -16.79 -12.49
C LEU A 86 13.14 -17.84 -12.17
N GLY A 87 12.76 -18.93 -11.51
CA GLY A 87 13.63 -20.08 -11.24
C GLY A 87 13.73 -20.55 -9.78
N GLY A 88 13.02 -19.92 -8.83
CA GLY A 88 12.98 -20.37 -7.44
C GLY A 88 11.73 -19.96 -6.68
N ASN A 89 11.37 -20.71 -5.62
CA ASN A 89 10.25 -20.42 -4.70
C ASN A 89 10.52 -19.23 -3.76
N SER A 90 11.30 -18.24 -4.19
CA SER A 90 11.58 -17.04 -3.41
C SER A 90 10.61 -15.93 -3.80
N ASN A 91 9.81 -15.51 -2.81
CA ASN A 91 9.02 -14.30 -2.91
C ASN A 91 9.89 -13.11 -2.50
N ILE A 92 10.00 -12.11 -3.39
CA ILE A 92 10.76 -10.90 -3.16
C ILE A 92 9.78 -9.75 -2.95
N ILE A 93 10.04 -8.93 -1.94
CA ILE A 93 9.32 -7.66 -1.71
C ILE A 93 10.30 -6.52 -1.94
N GLU A 94 10.04 -5.71 -2.96
CA GLU A 94 10.75 -4.47 -3.20
C GLU A 94 10.04 -3.32 -2.50
N TYR A 95 10.73 -2.66 -1.57
CA TYR A 95 10.18 -1.58 -0.76
C TYR A 95 10.92 -0.27 -1.02
N MET A 96 10.23 0.74 -1.52
CA MET A 96 10.80 2.03 -1.91
C MET A 96 10.14 3.18 -1.13
N ILE A 97 10.95 3.99 -0.45
CA ILE A 97 10.48 5.23 0.20
C ILE A 97 11.15 6.40 -0.49
N SER A 98 10.34 7.27 -1.12
CA SER A 98 10.70 8.57 -1.67
C SER A 98 12.16 8.66 -2.17
N ARG A 99 12.43 8.05 -3.33
CA ARG A 99 13.47 8.50 -4.25
C ARG A 99 12.78 8.99 -5.52
N LYS A 100 13.26 10.11 -6.09
CA LYS A 100 13.03 10.44 -7.51
C LYS A 100 13.37 9.19 -8.32
N LYS A 101 12.60 8.92 -9.40
CA LYS A 101 12.79 7.81 -10.34
C LYS A 101 14.29 7.48 -10.48
N PRO A 102 14.74 6.22 -10.32
CA PRO A 102 16.00 5.84 -10.92
C PRO A 102 15.81 6.05 -12.44
N TYR A 103 16.77 6.74 -13.03
CA TYR A 103 16.77 7.16 -14.43
C TYR A 103 16.44 6.00 -15.39
#